data_AF-A0A2A3K0G4-F1
#
_entry.id   AF-A0A2A3K0G4-F1
#
_cell.length_a   1.000
_cell.length_b   1.000
_cell.length_c   1.000
_cell.angle_alpha   90.00
_cell.angle_beta   90.00
_cell.angle_gamma   90.00
#
_symmetry.space_group_name_H-M   'P 1'
#
loop_
_entity.id
_entity.type
_entity.pdbx_description
1 polymer ?
#
loop_
_entity_poly.entity_id
_entity_poly.type
_entity_poly.pdbx_seq_one_letter_code
_entity_poly.pdbx_strand_id
1 'polypeptide(L)' 'EAAQPHCAALANMTATATLIAAAALTRCESRGAHFRSDANEATAETGHRSRMTLTEALALRDTLQKEPA' A
#
# COMPACT_ATOMS: atom_id res chain seq x y z
N GLU A 1 14.89 3.93 9.62
CA GLU A 1 15.23 2.50 9.83
C GLU A 1 16.73 2.28 10.03
N ALA A 2 17.60 2.68 9.10
CA ALA A 2 19.04 2.41 9.20
C ALA A 2 19.73 2.92 10.49
N ALA A 3 19.29 4.05 11.05
CA ALA A 3 19.83 4.60 12.30
C ALA A 3 19.36 3.86 13.57
N GLN A 4 18.30 3.05 13.48
CA GLN A 4 17.74 2.27 14.58
C GLN A 4 17.25 0.89 14.09
N PRO A 5 18.16 0.01 13.66
CA PRO A 5 17.81 -1.23 12.96
C PRO A 5 17.05 -2.25 13.82
N HIS A 6 17.09 -2.11 15.15
CA HIS A 6 16.47 -3.03 16.10
C HIS A 6 15.30 -2.42 16.87
N CYS A 7 14.81 -1.25 16.46
CA CYS A 7 13.63 -0.64 17.08
C CYS A 7 12.35 -1.35 16.60
N ALA A 8 11.80 -2.23 17.43
CA ALA A 8 10.61 -3.02 17.10
C ALA A 8 9.38 -2.14 16.76
N ALA A 9 9.20 -1.01 17.46
CA ALA A 9 8.12 -0.09 17.16
C ALA A 9 8.25 0.51 15.75
N LEU A 10 9.48 0.91 15.37
CA LEU A 10 9.75 1.42 14.03
C LEU A 10 9.47 0.35 12.96
N ALA A 11 9.94 -0.88 13.18
CA ALA A 11 9.70 -1.99 12.25
C ALA A 11 8.20 -2.28 12.06
N ASN A 12 7.41 -2.27 13.13
CA ASN A 12 5.96 -2.49 13.05
C ASN A 12 5.23 -1.35 12.34
N MET A 13 5.66 -0.10 12.56
CA MET A 13 5.09 1.06 11.87
C MET A 13 5.39 1.00 10.36
N THR A 14 6.63 0.68 9.96
CA THR A 14 7.00 0.62 8.54
C THR A 14 6.40 -0.60 7.84
N ALA A 15 6.26 -1.74 8.52
CA ALA A 15 5.51 -2.90 8.00
C ALA A 15 4.03 -2.54 7.74
N THR A 16 3.38 -1.88 8.70
CA THR A 16 1.99 -1.41 8.56
C THR A 16 1.85 -0.40 7.43
N ALA A 17 2.74 0.59 7.35
CA ALA A 17 2.73 1.59 6.29
C ALA A 17 2.92 0.94 4.90
N THR A 18 3.79 -0.06 4.80
CA THR A 18 4.01 -0.85 3.57
C THR A 18 2.74 -1.56 3.15
N LEU A 19 2.03 -2.23 4.07
CA LEU A 19 0.74 -2.88 3.80
C LEU A 19 -0.32 -1.90 3.30
N ILE A 20 -0.45 -0.73 3.95
CA ILE A 20 -1.42 0.30 3.57
C ILE A 20 -1.12 0.82 2.15
N ALA A 21 0.14 1.19 1.89
CA ALA A 21 0.55 1.74 0.60
C ALA A 21 0.41 0.71 -0.53
N ALA A 22 0.86 -0.52 -0.32
CA ALA A 22 0.74 -1.61 -1.29
C ALA A 22 -0.73 -1.93 -1.60
N ALA A 23 -1.58 -2.09 -0.57
CA ALA A 23 -3.00 -2.35 -0.77
C ALA A 23 -3.70 -1.19 -1.52
N ALA A 24 -3.37 0.06 -1.17
CA ALA A 24 -3.90 1.24 -1.85
C ALA A 24 -3.47 1.29 -3.32
N LEU A 25 -2.21 1.00 -3.63
CA LEU A 25 -1.70 0.98 -5.01
C LEU A 25 -2.39 -0.09 -5.86
N THR A 26 -2.61 -1.29 -5.30
CA THR A 26 -3.29 -2.39 -6.00
C THR A 26 -4.80 -2.18 -6.20
N ARG A 27 -5.40 -1.22 -5.49
CA ARG A 27 -6.82 -0.92 -5.59
C ARG A 27 -7.05 0.20 -6.61
N CYS A 28 -7.58 -0.16 -7.78
CA CYS A 28 -7.81 0.77 -8.89
C CYS A 28 -9.25 1.34 -8.89
N GLU A 29 -9.74 1.80 -7.74
CA GLU A 29 -11.05 2.44 -7.61
C GLU A 29 -11.03 3.55 -6.56
N SER A 30 -12.06 4.39 -6.51
CA SER A 30 -12.25 5.38 -5.45
C SER A 30 -13.51 5.07 -4.66
N ARG A 31 -13.36 4.62 -3.40
CA ARG A 31 -14.49 4.20 -2.56
C ARG A 31 -14.32 4.60 -1.10
N GLY A 32 -15.32 5.28 -0.55
CA GLY A 32 -15.30 5.73 0.84
C GLY A 32 -14.13 6.68 1.08
N ALA A 33 -13.28 6.38 2.07
CA ALA A 33 -12.09 7.17 2.39
C ALA A 33 -10.89 6.93 1.45
N HIS A 34 -10.95 5.93 0.56
CA HIS A 34 -9.90 5.67 -0.41
C HIS A 34 -10.21 6.43 -1.71
N PHE A 35 -9.53 7.56 -1.92
CA PHE A 35 -9.62 8.35 -3.14
C PHE A 35 -8.35 8.21 -3.98
N ARG A 36 -8.52 8.11 -5.29
CA ARG A 36 -7.47 8.05 -6.30
C ARG A 36 -7.85 8.93 -7.48
N SER A 37 -7.01 9.90 -7.80
CA SER A 37 -7.19 10.81 -8.94
C SER A 37 -6.94 10.13 -10.28
N ASP A 38 -6.24 9.00 -10.28
CA ASP A 38 -5.90 8.19 -11.44
C ASP A 38 -6.83 6.98 -11.64
N ALA A 39 -7.89 6.87 -10.83
CA ALA A 39 -8.94 5.87 -11.04
C ALA A 39 -9.72 6.21 -12.32
N ASN A 40 -9.41 5.49 -13.39
CA ASN A 40 -10.00 5.62 -14.72
C ASN A 40 -11.27 4.78 -14.88
N GLU A 41 -11.42 3.71 -14.11
CA GLU A 41 -12.59 2.86 -14.12
C GLU A 41 -13.69 3.40 -13.19
N ALA A 42 -14.94 3.33 -13.66
CA ALA A 42 -16.09 3.64 -12.84
C ALA A 42 -16.10 2.70 -11.62
N THR A 43 -16.13 3.27 -10.42
CA THR A 43 -16.19 2.47 -9.19
C THR A 43 -17.52 1.73 -9.15
N ALA A 44 -17.47 0.39 -9.15
CA ALA A 44 -18.66 -0.45 -9.11
C ALA A 44 -19.51 -0.15 -7.87
N GLU A 45 -20.81 -0.44 -7.91
CA GLU A 45 -21.69 -0.18 -6.76
C GLU A 45 -21.25 -0.97 -5.50
N THR A 46 -20.78 -2.21 -5.70
CA THR A 46 -20.25 -3.08 -4.64
C THR A 46 -18.73 -3.23 -4.75
N GLY A 47 -18.07 -3.55 -3.63
CA GLY A 47 -16.62 -3.71 -3.58
C GLY A 47 -16.20 -4.98 -2.84
N HIS A 48 -15.04 -5.52 -3.21
CA HIS A 48 -14.45 -6.69 -2.55
C HIS A 48 -13.49 -6.29 -1.42
N ARG A 49 -13.40 -7.13 -0.39
CA ARG A 49 -12.40 -6.96 0.67
C ARG A 49 -11.03 -7.42 0.18
N SER A 50 -10.06 -6.51 0.15
CA SER A 50 -8.67 -6.84 -0.13
C SER A 50 -8.06 -7.63 1.04
N ARG A 51 -7.26 -8.65 0.72
CA ARG A 51 -6.40 -9.37 1.66
C ARG A 51 -4.99 -9.37 1.07
N MET A 52 -4.01 -9.04 1.89
CA MET A 52 -2.61 -8.96 1.49
C MET A 52 -1.74 -9.33 2.70
N THR A 53 -0.74 -10.16 2.46
CA THR A 53 0.28 -10.53 3.43
C THR A 53 1.44 -9.53 3.41
N LEU A 54 2.20 -9.46 4.50
CA LEU A 54 3.41 -8.62 4.53
C LEU A 54 4.40 -9.05 3.45
N THR A 55 4.55 -10.34 3.20
CA THR A 55 5.44 -10.88 2.15
C THR A 55 5.07 -10.38 0.76
N GLU A 56 3.77 -10.39 0.41
CA GLU A 56 3.29 -9.85 -0.88
C GLU A 56 3.53 -8.35 -0.99
N ALA A 57 3.28 -7.61 0.09
CA ALA A 57 3.50 -6.16 0.11
C ALA A 57 4.99 -5.80 -0.05
N LEU A 58 5.88 -6.54 0.59
CA LEU A 58 7.33 -6.39 0.45
C LEU A 58 7.78 -6.71 -0.98
N ALA A 59 7.30 -7.83 -1.55
CA ALA A 59 7.61 -8.20 -2.92
C ALA A 59 7.16 -7.13 -3.92
N LEU A 60 5.95 -6.57 -3.76
CA LEU A 60 5.49 -5.46 -4.59
C LEU A 60 6.37 -4.22 -4.41
N ARG A 61 6.64 -3.82 -3.17
CA ARG A 61 7.47 -2.65 -2.86
C ARG A 61 8.85 -2.73 -3.52
N ASP A 62 9.47 -3.91 -3.52
CA ASP A 62 10.82 -4.09 -4.06
C ASP A 62 10.85 -4.04 -5.61
N THR A 63 9.70 -4.17 -6.28
CA THR A 63 9.56 -3.96 -7.74
C THR A 63 9.35 -2.50 -8.13
N LEU A 64 8.95 -1.65 -7.19
CA LEU A 64 8.58 -0.27 -7.45
C LEU A 64 9.79 0.66 -7.32
N GLN A 65 9.86 1.62 -8.23
CA GLN A 65 10.83 2.70 -8.15
C GLN A 65 10.12 4.00 -7.84
N LYS A 66 10.78 4.85 -7.05
CA LYS A 66 10.30 6.21 -6.84
C LYS A 66 10.37 6.94 -8.18
N GLU A 67 9.28 7.61 -8.56
CA GLU A 67 9.30 8.52 -9.70
C GLU A 67 10.34 9.64 -9.47
N PRO A 68 11.04 10.07 -10.53
CA PRO A 68 11.95 11.20 -10.43
C PRO A 68 11.19 12.45 -9.97
N ALA A 69 11.85 13.28 -9.15
CA ALA A 69 11.30 14.51 -8.59
C ALA A 69 11.23 15.65 -9.61
#